data_AF-A0AAW2JU27-F1
#
_entry.id   AF-A0AAW2JU27-F1
#
_cell.length_a   1.000
_cell.length_b   1.000
_cell.length_c   1.000
_cell.angle_alpha   90.00
_cell.angle_beta   90.00
_cell.angle_gamma   90.00
#
_symmetry.space_group_name_H-M   'P 1'
#
loop_
_entity.id
_entity.type
_entity.pdbx_description
1 polymer ?
#
loop_
_entity_poly.entity_id
_entity_poly.type
_entity_poly.pdbx_seq_one_letter_code
_entity_poly.pdbx_strand_id
1 'polypeptide(L)'
;MMVHLGLSSKQFSTKKQENSMQYQDHIRGLNAYDRHKKFLNDYVGYYGKDKSARETLPVKTDQDTLREGYRFIRTEEDDMNPSWEQRLVKRYYDKLFKEYCIADMSQYKTGKIGLRWRTENEVMSGKGQFVCGNKHCNEKDVLSSYEVNFSYFEAGEHKQALVKLVACERCAVKLYYKKQKEKEQLKQKENEKHQRKRDRSESEDDADVDYVRSKERRK
;
A
#
# COMPACT_ATOMS: atom_id res chain seq x y z
N MET A 1 52.90 0.89 69.51
CA MET A 1 53.39 -0.38 68.91
C MET A 1 52.40 -0.78 67.83
N MET A 2 52.71 -0.49 66.56
CA MET A 2 51.91 -0.87 65.39
C MET A 2 52.56 -2.09 64.75
N VAL A 3 51.89 -3.24 64.75
CA VAL A 3 52.32 -4.45 64.04
C VAL A 3 51.68 -4.46 62.66
N HIS A 4 52.48 -4.18 61.64
CA HIS A 4 52.11 -4.35 60.24
C HIS A 4 52.06 -5.86 59.91
N LEU A 5 50.86 -6.38 59.63
CA LEU A 5 50.68 -7.73 59.07
C LEU A 5 50.91 -7.68 57.56
N GLY A 6 52.16 -7.91 57.14
CA GLY A 6 52.50 -8.18 55.74
C GLY A 6 52.18 -9.63 55.37
N LEU A 7 51.20 -9.85 54.49
CA LEU A 7 50.93 -11.17 53.91
C LEU A 7 52.09 -11.59 53.00
N SER A 8 52.60 -12.82 53.20
CA SER A 8 53.76 -13.36 52.50
C SER A 8 53.46 -13.72 51.04
N SER A 9 54.41 -13.50 50.13
CA SER A 9 54.31 -13.82 48.68
C SER A 9 53.90 -15.27 48.38
N LYS A 10 54.23 -16.22 49.27
CA LYS A 10 53.81 -17.63 49.17
C LYS A 10 52.29 -17.81 49.34
N GLN A 11 51.67 -17.03 50.22
CA GLN A 11 50.22 -17.07 50.47
C GLN A 11 49.40 -16.48 49.31
N PHE A 12 50.01 -15.58 48.53
CA PHE A 12 49.39 -15.01 47.34
C PHE A 12 49.41 -16.01 46.16
N SER A 13 50.50 -16.77 46.02
CA SER A 13 50.65 -17.80 44.97
C SER A 13 49.66 -18.95 45.16
N THR A 14 49.48 -19.44 46.40
CA THR A 14 48.54 -20.52 46.72
C THR A 14 47.09 -20.10 46.51
N LYS A 15 46.69 -18.91 46.97
CA LYS A 15 45.34 -18.36 46.71
C LYS A 15 45.02 -18.22 45.22
N LYS A 16 46.02 -17.87 44.40
CA LYS A 16 45.85 -17.76 42.94
C LYS A 16 45.61 -19.14 42.30
N GLN A 17 46.30 -20.17 42.77
CA GLN A 17 46.11 -21.54 42.28
C GLN A 17 44.74 -22.10 42.70
N GLU A 18 44.33 -21.88 43.94
CA GLU A 18 43.00 -22.27 44.46
C GLU A 18 41.86 -21.61 43.69
N ASN A 19 41.94 -20.29 43.44
CA ASN A 19 40.93 -19.57 42.65
C ASN A 19 40.85 -20.08 41.21
N SER A 20 41.98 -20.48 40.61
CA SER A 20 42.00 -21.03 39.25
C SER A 20 41.35 -22.41 39.19
N MET A 21 41.55 -23.25 40.22
CA MET A 21 40.91 -24.56 40.33
C MET A 21 39.40 -24.42 40.54
N GLN A 22 38.98 -23.52 41.42
CA GLN A 22 37.55 -23.26 41.65
C GLN A 22 36.83 -22.74 40.40
N TYR A 23 37.48 -21.91 39.59
CA TYR A 23 36.92 -21.46 38.32
C TYR A 23 36.75 -22.63 37.32
N GLN A 24 37.73 -23.53 37.24
CA GLN A 24 37.67 -24.69 36.36
C GLN A 24 36.57 -25.69 36.77
N ASP A 25 36.43 -25.95 38.06
CA ASP A 25 35.38 -26.85 38.58
C ASP A 25 33.98 -26.26 38.39
N HIS A 26 33.83 -24.94 38.60
CA HIS A 26 32.59 -24.23 38.31
C HIS A 26 32.24 -24.27 36.82
N ILE A 27 33.22 -24.15 35.91
CA ILE A 27 32.97 -24.28 34.47
C ILE A 27 32.57 -25.72 34.10
N ARG A 28 33.21 -26.73 34.69
CA ARG A 28 32.91 -28.15 34.41
C ARG A 28 31.52 -28.57 34.90
N GLY A 29 31.03 -27.98 35.98
CA GLY A 29 29.70 -28.26 36.53
C GLY A 29 28.51 -27.62 35.79
N LEU A 30 28.77 -26.73 34.83
CA LEU A 30 27.72 -26.05 34.07
C LEU A 30 27.30 -26.85 32.83
N ASN A 31 26.01 -26.76 32.47
CA ASN A 31 25.47 -27.31 31.23
C ASN A 31 26.14 -26.66 30.00
N ALA A 32 26.15 -27.32 28.85
CA ALA A 32 26.74 -26.83 27.60
C ALA A 32 26.26 -25.41 27.22
N TYR A 33 24.96 -25.14 27.38
CA TYR A 33 24.37 -23.82 27.14
C TYR A 33 24.88 -22.76 28.12
N ASP A 34 24.92 -23.08 29.42
CA ASP A 34 25.35 -22.15 30.46
C ASP A 34 26.84 -21.83 30.37
N ARG A 35 27.66 -22.84 30.03
CA ARG A 35 29.09 -22.65 29.70
C ARG A 35 29.27 -21.70 28.53
N HIS A 36 28.52 -21.90 27.45
CA HIS A 36 28.58 -21.04 26.28
C HIS A 36 28.22 -19.59 26.61
N LYS A 37 27.13 -19.38 27.37
CA LYS A 37 26.70 -18.04 27.81
C LYS A 37 27.75 -17.35 28.67
N LYS A 38 28.37 -18.08 29.61
CA LYS A 38 29.45 -17.56 30.45
C LYS A 38 30.67 -17.19 29.63
N PHE A 39 31.11 -18.05 28.70
CA PHE A 39 32.26 -17.73 27.83
C PHE A 39 32.00 -16.52 26.92
N LEU A 40 30.79 -16.37 26.38
CA LEU A 40 30.41 -15.18 25.62
C LEU A 40 30.48 -13.91 26.48
N ASN A 41 29.96 -13.98 27.71
CA ASN A 41 29.99 -12.83 28.64
C ASN A 41 31.42 -12.47 29.06
N ASP A 42 32.25 -13.45 29.40
CA ASP A 42 33.65 -13.26 29.79
C ASP A 42 34.45 -12.65 28.62
N TYR A 43 34.23 -13.14 27.40
CA TYR A 43 34.85 -12.59 26.19
C TYR A 43 34.43 -11.13 25.94
N VAL A 44 33.13 -10.84 26.04
CA VAL A 44 32.60 -9.47 25.88
C VAL A 44 33.09 -8.55 27.00
N GLY A 45 33.23 -9.02 28.23
CA GLY A 45 33.73 -8.23 29.36
C GLY A 45 35.23 -7.92 29.27
N TYR A 46 36.04 -8.88 28.81
CA TYR A 46 37.50 -8.73 28.73
C TYR A 46 37.95 -7.94 27.49
N TYR A 47 37.36 -8.25 26.32
CA TYR A 47 37.75 -7.63 25.05
C TYR A 47 36.78 -6.56 24.56
N GLY A 48 35.59 -6.43 25.14
CA GLY A 48 34.57 -5.46 24.72
C GLY A 48 34.59 -4.11 25.44
N LYS A 49 35.65 -3.79 26.19
CA LYS A 49 35.79 -2.50 26.89
C LYS A 49 35.92 -1.29 25.96
N ASP A 50 36.34 -1.49 24.71
CA ASP A 50 36.36 -0.46 23.66
C ASP A 50 35.13 -0.54 22.74
N LYS A 51 33.94 -0.63 23.33
CA LYS A 51 32.72 -0.30 22.59
C LYS A 51 32.39 1.13 22.93
N SER A 52 32.85 2.06 22.08
CA SER A 52 32.08 3.27 21.79
C SER A 52 30.61 2.88 21.80
N ALA A 53 29.81 3.61 22.58
CA ALA A 53 28.38 3.37 22.77
C ALA A 53 27.82 2.71 21.53
N ARG A 54 27.38 1.43 21.62
CA ARG A 54 26.87 0.67 20.48
C ARG A 54 25.97 1.61 19.71
N GLU A 55 26.48 2.16 18.61
CA GLU A 55 25.65 2.94 17.72
C GLU A 55 24.71 1.88 17.20
N THR A 56 23.49 1.85 17.75
CA THR A 56 22.39 1.17 17.10
C THR A 56 22.16 1.97 15.85
N LEU A 57 23.01 1.72 14.84
CA LEU A 57 22.76 2.15 13.49
C LEU A 57 21.32 1.69 13.20
N PRO A 58 20.47 2.57 12.67
CA PRO A 58 19.11 2.18 12.34
C PRO A 58 19.18 0.94 11.47
N VAL A 59 18.82 -0.22 12.03
CA VAL A 59 18.86 -1.48 11.30
C VAL A 59 17.69 -1.44 10.35
N LYS A 60 17.97 -1.09 9.09
CA LYS A 60 16.99 -1.14 8.03
C LYS A 60 16.55 -2.58 7.84
N THR A 61 15.28 -2.85 8.11
CA THR A 61 14.75 -4.20 7.92
C THR A 61 14.43 -4.43 6.45
N ASP A 62 14.40 -5.70 6.03
CA ASP A 62 13.95 -6.07 4.67
C ASP A 62 12.56 -5.49 4.35
N GLN A 63 11.69 -5.40 5.37
CA GLN A 63 10.37 -4.80 5.23
C GLN A 63 10.43 -3.30 4.95
N ASP A 64 11.34 -2.58 5.59
CA ASP A 64 11.55 -1.14 5.35
C ASP A 64 12.12 -0.92 3.94
N THR A 65 13.09 -1.72 3.53
CA THR A 65 13.63 -1.72 2.17
C THR A 65 12.54 -1.96 1.12
N LEU A 66 11.64 -2.93 1.35
CA LEU A 66 10.50 -3.18 0.47
C LEU A 66 9.54 -2.00 0.43
N ARG A 67 9.25 -1.37 1.57
CA ARG A 67 8.33 -0.24 1.67
C ARG A 67 8.86 0.99 0.94
N GLU A 68 10.15 1.26 1.05
CA GLU A 68 10.81 2.39 0.39
C GLU A 68 10.96 2.18 -1.11
N GLY A 69 11.33 0.97 -1.53
CA GLY A 69 11.58 0.65 -2.94
C GLY A 69 10.33 0.28 -3.74
N TYR A 70 9.18 0.05 -3.10
CA TYR A 70 7.97 -0.38 -3.78
C TYR A 70 7.49 0.68 -4.78
N ARG A 71 7.28 0.23 -6.02
CA ARG A 71 6.65 0.98 -7.09
C ARG A 71 5.37 0.25 -7.51
N PHE A 72 4.29 1.01 -7.76
CA PHE A 72 3.03 0.45 -8.23
C PHE A 72 3.21 -0.20 -9.61
N ILE A 73 3.82 0.54 -10.54
CA ILE A 73 4.31 0.03 -11.83
C ILE A 73 5.80 0.29 -11.88
N ARG A 74 6.57 -0.77 -12.06
CA ARG A 74 8.03 -0.74 -12.12
C ARG A 74 8.45 -0.51 -13.57
N THR A 75 9.32 0.46 -13.83
CA THR A 75 9.85 0.73 -15.18
C THR A 75 11.28 0.24 -15.32
N GLU A 76 11.82 0.23 -16.53
CA GLU A 76 13.19 -0.22 -16.80
C GLU A 76 14.22 0.64 -16.05
N GLU A 77 13.94 1.94 -15.87
CA GLU A 77 14.81 2.86 -15.12
C GLU A 77 14.95 2.48 -13.65
N ASP A 78 13.90 1.94 -13.02
CA ASP A 78 13.95 1.47 -11.63
C ASP A 78 14.88 0.23 -11.48
N ASP A 79 15.07 -0.53 -12.56
CA ASP A 79 15.88 -1.75 -12.59
C ASP A 79 17.34 -1.52 -13.02
N MET A 80 17.70 -0.30 -13.41
CA MET A 80 19.07 0.05 -13.82
C MET A 80 20.09 0.01 -12.68
N ASN A 81 19.63 0.10 -11.42
CA ASN A 81 20.52 0.14 -10.25
C ASN A 81 20.71 -1.26 -9.63
N PRO A 82 21.92 -1.85 -9.66
CA PRO A 82 22.16 -3.22 -9.20
C PRO A 82 22.30 -3.36 -7.66
N SER A 83 21.69 -2.44 -6.89
CA SER A 83 21.70 -2.54 -5.43
C SER A 83 21.02 -3.82 -4.96
N TRP A 84 21.53 -4.43 -3.88
CA TRP A 84 20.90 -5.58 -3.23
C TRP A 84 19.42 -5.29 -2.91
N GLU A 85 19.13 -4.08 -2.44
CA GLU A 85 17.78 -3.62 -2.07
C GLU A 85 16.83 -3.65 -3.26
N GLN A 86 17.29 -3.14 -4.41
CA GLN A 86 16.49 -3.16 -5.64
C GLN A 86 16.27 -4.58 -6.15
N ARG A 87 17.26 -5.46 -6.02
CA ARG A 87 17.10 -6.88 -6.36
C ARG A 87 16.08 -7.58 -5.47
N LEU A 88 16.03 -7.26 -4.17
CA LEU A 88 15.03 -7.77 -3.23
C LEU A 88 13.63 -7.30 -3.64
N VAL A 89 13.47 -6.00 -3.89
CA VAL A 89 12.18 -5.41 -4.29
C VAL A 89 11.72 -5.98 -5.63
N LYS A 90 12.61 -6.11 -6.62
CA LYS A 90 12.29 -6.70 -7.91
C LYS A 90 11.79 -8.14 -7.78
N ARG A 91 12.50 -8.98 -7.01
CA ARG A 91 12.06 -10.35 -6.74
C ARG A 91 10.69 -10.41 -6.05
N TYR A 92 10.40 -9.48 -5.16
CA TYR A 92 9.09 -9.39 -4.52
C TYR A 92 8.02 -8.94 -5.53
N TYR A 93 8.33 -7.94 -6.35
CA TYR A 93 7.45 -7.43 -7.40
C TYR A 93 7.07 -8.55 -8.38
N ASP A 94 8.03 -9.34 -8.85
CA ASP A 94 7.81 -10.43 -9.81
C ASP A 94 6.90 -11.55 -9.25
N LYS A 95 6.77 -11.68 -7.92
CA LYS A 95 5.85 -12.62 -7.28
C LYS A 95 4.41 -12.10 -7.18
N LEU A 96 4.16 -10.81 -7.40
CA LEU A 96 2.82 -10.22 -7.27
C LEU A 96 1.96 -10.49 -8.50
N PHE A 97 0.73 -10.98 -8.28
CA PHE A 97 -0.28 -11.14 -9.33
C PHE A 97 -1.01 -9.82 -9.62
N LYS A 98 -0.55 -9.10 -10.63
CA LYS A 98 -1.00 -7.73 -10.99
C LYS A 98 -1.92 -7.66 -12.21
N GLU A 99 -2.53 -8.76 -12.62
CA GLU A 99 -3.40 -8.78 -13.80
C GLU A 99 -4.74 -8.09 -13.55
N TYR A 100 -5.34 -8.35 -12.38
CA TYR A 100 -6.66 -7.86 -12.01
C TYR A 100 -6.62 -7.10 -10.68
N CYS A 101 -7.30 -5.95 -10.64
CA CYS A 101 -7.46 -5.15 -9.43
C CYS A 101 -8.80 -5.42 -8.72
N ILE A 102 -8.89 -4.97 -7.48
CA ILE A 102 -10.12 -4.94 -6.68
C ILE A 102 -10.57 -3.49 -6.55
N ALA A 103 -11.87 -3.28 -6.71
CA ALA A 103 -12.51 -2.00 -6.50
C ALA A 103 -13.29 -1.97 -5.18
N ASP A 104 -13.13 -0.90 -4.42
CA ASP A 104 -14.08 -0.51 -3.39
C ASP A 104 -15.04 0.53 -3.98
N MET A 105 -16.26 0.07 -4.28
CA MET A 105 -17.31 0.89 -4.86
C MET A 105 -18.27 1.46 -3.81
N SER A 106 -17.95 1.41 -2.52
CA SER A 106 -18.88 1.84 -1.45
C SER A 106 -19.31 3.30 -1.59
N GLN A 107 -18.44 4.15 -2.13
CA GLN A 107 -18.68 5.58 -2.33
C GLN A 107 -18.98 5.94 -3.80
N TYR A 108 -19.46 5.00 -4.61
CA TYR A 108 -19.71 5.24 -6.04
C TYR A 108 -20.67 6.42 -6.32
N LYS A 109 -21.62 6.69 -5.42
CA LYS A 109 -22.57 7.81 -5.53
C LYS A 109 -21.89 9.18 -5.48
N THR A 110 -20.76 9.31 -4.78
CA THR A 110 -19.94 10.53 -4.76
C THR A 110 -18.91 10.55 -5.91
N GLY A 111 -18.88 9.49 -6.73
CA GLY A 111 -17.93 9.33 -7.83
C GLY A 111 -16.54 8.87 -7.39
N LYS A 112 -16.39 8.44 -6.14
CA LYS A 112 -15.12 7.93 -5.60
C LYS A 112 -15.12 6.41 -5.65
N ILE A 113 -14.12 5.85 -6.32
CA ILE A 113 -13.86 4.40 -6.39
C ILE A 113 -12.43 4.19 -5.95
N GLY A 114 -12.23 3.35 -4.93
CA GLY A 114 -10.90 2.94 -4.49
C GLY A 114 -10.43 1.74 -5.29
N LEU A 115 -9.20 1.74 -5.78
CA LEU A 115 -8.61 0.61 -6.50
C LEU A 115 -7.37 0.14 -5.75
N ARG A 116 -7.15 -1.18 -5.73
CA ARG A 116 -5.92 -1.79 -5.21
C ARG A 116 -5.64 -3.13 -5.89
N TRP A 117 -4.39 -3.59 -5.81
CA TRP A 117 -4.05 -4.97 -6.15
C TRP A 117 -4.68 -5.97 -5.19
N ARG A 118 -4.84 -7.20 -5.68
CA ARG A 118 -5.37 -8.32 -4.91
C ARG A 118 -4.38 -8.75 -3.83
N THR A 119 -4.90 -9.19 -2.69
CA THR A 119 -4.11 -9.90 -1.68
C THR A 119 -3.98 -11.38 -2.04
N GLU A 120 -3.03 -12.08 -1.42
CA GLU A 120 -2.84 -13.52 -1.63
C GLU A 120 -4.13 -14.33 -1.43
N ASN A 121 -4.86 -14.06 -0.34
CA ASN A 121 -6.15 -14.72 -0.06
C ASN A 121 -7.20 -14.46 -1.15
N GLU A 122 -7.20 -13.27 -1.75
CA GLU A 122 -8.12 -12.91 -2.84
C GLU A 122 -7.73 -13.61 -4.14
N VAL A 123 -6.42 -13.74 -4.42
CA VAL A 123 -5.93 -14.49 -5.57
C VAL A 123 -6.31 -15.96 -5.43
N MET A 124 -6.04 -16.57 -4.26
CA MET A 124 -6.38 -17.98 -3.99
C MET A 124 -7.88 -18.25 -4.07
N SER A 125 -8.73 -17.31 -3.63
CA SER A 125 -10.19 -17.43 -3.73
C SER A 125 -10.74 -17.08 -5.12
N GLY A 126 -9.91 -16.63 -6.06
CA GLY A 126 -10.34 -16.25 -7.40
C GLY A 126 -11.09 -14.91 -7.48
N LYS A 127 -11.01 -14.07 -6.43
CA LYS A 127 -11.68 -12.76 -6.42
C LYS A 127 -11.07 -11.83 -7.46
N GLY A 128 -11.92 -11.10 -8.18
CA GLY A 128 -11.52 -10.23 -9.29
C GLY A 128 -11.17 -10.96 -10.59
N GLN A 129 -11.32 -12.29 -10.66
CA GLN A 129 -11.16 -13.08 -11.88
C GLN A 129 -12.37 -14.00 -12.13
N PHE A 130 -12.67 -14.88 -11.17
CA PHE A 130 -13.84 -15.78 -11.20
C PHE A 130 -14.99 -15.30 -10.32
N VAL A 131 -14.75 -14.27 -9.51
CA VAL A 131 -15.73 -13.59 -8.66
C VAL A 131 -15.61 -12.09 -8.93
N CYS A 132 -16.71 -11.37 -8.84
CA CYS A 132 -16.75 -9.92 -8.99
C CYS A 132 -15.64 -9.22 -8.17
N GLY A 133 -14.91 -8.32 -8.82
CA GLY A 133 -13.80 -7.57 -8.24
C GLY A 133 -14.23 -6.43 -7.32
N ASN A 134 -15.52 -6.25 -7.06
CA ASN A 134 -15.96 -5.32 -6.02
C ASN A 134 -15.75 -5.95 -4.63
N LYS A 135 -15.05 -5.24 -3.73
CA LYS A 135 -14.71 -5.68 -2.37
C LYS A 135 -15.92 -6.24 -1.61
N HIS A 136 -17.09 -5.61 -1.76
CA HIS A 136 -18.33 -5.96 -1.06
C HIS A 136 -19.32 -6.77 -1.92
N CYS A 137 -18.83 -7.46 -2.96
CA CYS A 137 -19.64 -8.32 -3.82
C CYS A 137 -19.00 -9.71 -3.95
N ASN A 138 -19.83 -10.74 -3.98
CA ASN A 138 -19.41 -12.13 -4.15
C ASN A 138 -20.12 -12.81 -5.35
N GLU A 139 -20.64 -12.01 -6.27
CA GLU A 139 -21.30 -12.50 -7.49
C GLU A 139 -20.30 -13.22 -8.39
N LYS A 140 -20.70 -14.37 -8.93
CA LYS A 140 -19.86 -15.20 -9.81
C LYS A 140 -20.39 -15.29 -11.24
N ASP A 141 -21.67 -15.01 -11.42
CA ASP A 141 -22.33 -15.11 -12.70
C ASP A 141 -22.16 -13.81 -13.52
N VAL A 142 -22.05 -13.98 -14.84
CA VAL A 142 -22.02 -12.88 -15.83
C VAL A 142 -21.01 -11.78 -15.46
N LEU A 143 -19.73 -12.16 -15.51
CA LEU A 143 -18.60 -11.28 -15.23
C LEU A 143 -18.02 -10.73 -16.53
N SER A 144 -17.76 -9.41 -16.53
CA SER A 144 -17.14 -8.70 -17.66
C SER A 144 -15.87 -8.01 -17.21
N SER A 145 -14.86 -7.98 -18.08
CA SER A 145 -13.61 -7.24 -17.87
C SER A 145 -13.74 -5.79 -18.33
N TYR A 146 -13.31 -4.87 -17.48
CA TYR A 146 -13.31 -3.43 -17.71
C TYR A 146 -11.90 -2.89 -17.53
N GLU A 147 -11.52 -1.94 -18.37
CA GLU A 147 -10.30 -1.16 -18.18
C GLU A 147 -10.66 0.15 -17.49
N VAL A 148 -10.06 0.39 -16.33
CA VAL A 148 -10.33 1.57 -15.51
C VAL A 148 -9.06 2.40 -15.37
N ASN A 149 -9.20 3.71 -15.50
CA ASN A 149 -8.09 4.63 -15.27
C ASN A 149 -7.83 4.75 -13.77
N PHE A 150 -6.63 4.36 -13.35
CA PHE A 150 -6.14 4.50 -11.99
C PHE A 150 -5.14 5.65 -11.91
N SER A 151 -5.56 6.70 -11.20
CA SER A 151 -4.76 7.89 -10.93
C SER A 151 -4.16 7.76 -9.53
N TYR A 152 -2.84 7.87 -9.42
CA TYR A 152 -2.14 7.72 -8.14
C TYR A 152 -0.96 8.68 -8.04
N PHE A 153 -0.53 8.95 -6.80
CA PHE A 153 0.61 9.82 -6.50
C PHE A 153 1.75 8.96 -5.95
N GLU A 154 2.91 9.05 -6.57
CA GLU A 154 4.07 8.23 -6.22
C GLU A 154 5.36 9.01 -6.48
N ALA A 155 6.29 9.05 -5.51
CA ALA A 155 7.53 9.83 -5.56
C ALA A 155 7.38 11.30 -6.00
N GLY A 156 6.35 11.98 -5.50
CA GLY A 156 6.15 13.41 -5.79
C GLY A 156 5.47 13.69 -7.12
N GLU A 157 5.17 12.66 -7.91
CA GLU A 157 4.58 12.79 -9.24
C GLU A 157 3.19 12.16 -9.29
N HIS A 158 2.33 12.75 -10.11
CA HIS A 158 1.01 12.22 -10.39
C HIS A 158 1.06 11.32 -11.63
N LYS A 159 0.80 10.02 -11.42
CA LYS A 159 0.85 8.99 -12.45
C LYS A 159 -0.55 8.47 -12.76
N GLN A 160 -0.71 7.94 -13.97
CA GLN A 160 -1.93 7.30 -14.42
C GLN A 160 -1.63 5.97 -15.09
N ALA A 161 -2.49 4.98 -14.87
CA ALA A 161 -2.38 3.67 -15.50
C ALA A 161 -3.75 3.06 -15.75
N LEU A 162 -3.91 2.39 -16.88
CA LEU A 162 -5.08 1.56 -17.14
C LEU A 162 -4.88 0.21 -16.43
N VAL A 163 -5.81 -0.12 -15.54
CA VAL A 163 -5.82 -1.40 -14.82
C VAL A 163 -7.07 -2.19 -15.19
N LYS A 164 -6.93 -3.52 -15.25
CA LYS A 164 -8.05 -4.41 -15.57
C LYS A 164 -8.84 -4.75 -14.31
N LEU A 165 -10.15 -4.65 -14.38
CA LEU A 165 -11.09 -4.99 -13.32
C LEU A 165 -12.18 -5.90 -13.88
N VAL A 166 -12.44 -7.02 -13.21
CA VAL A 166 -13.61 -7.85 -13.52
C VAL A 166 -14.77 -7.46 -12.61
N ALA A 167 -15.95 -7.23 -13.17
CA ALA A 167 -17.14 -6.89 -12.40
C ALA A 167 -18.40 -7.53 -13.00
N CYS A 168 -19.37 -7.86 -12.14
CA CYS A 168 -20.71 -8.23 -12.58
C CYS A 168 -21.49 -7.01 -13.07
N GLU A 169 -22.56 -7.23 -13.82
CA GLU A 169 -23.41 -6.18 -14.40
C GLU A 169 -23.86 -5.13 -13.36
N ARG A 170 -24.30 -5.58 -12.18
CA ARG A 170 -24.71 -4.67 -11.07
C ARG A 170 -23.59 -3.74 -10.61
N CYS A 171 -22.35 -4.22 -10.60
CA CYS A 171 -21.19 -3.43 -10.21
C CYS A 171 -20.65 -2.58 -11.37
N ALA A 172 -20.82 -3.03 -12.62
CA ALA A 172 -20.51 -2.24 -13.80
C ALA A 172 -21.35 -0.95 -13.87
N VAL A 173 -22.63 -1.00 -13.45
CA VAL A 173 -23.46 0.21 -13.34
C VAL A 173 -22.88 1.20 -12.32
N LYS A 174 -22.32 0.70 -11.20
CA LYS A 174 -21.70 1.56 -10.17
C LYS A 174 -20.43 2.22 -10.68
N LEU A 175 -19.62 1.51 -11.47
CA LEU A 175 -18.42 2.03 -12.13
C LEU A 175 -18.71 3.28 -12.97
N TYR A 176 -19.78 3.24 -13.77
CA TYR A 176 -20.13 4.33 -14.68
C TYR A 176 -21.19 5.30 -14.13
N TYR A 177 -21.58 5.16 -12.87
CA TYR A 177 -22.69 5.90 -12.26
C TYR A 177 -22.56 7.41 -12.44
N LYS A 178 -21.38 7.98 -12.14
CA LYS A 178 -21.14 9.42 -12.26
C LYS A 178 -21.26 9.90 -13.71
N LYS A 179 -20.62 9.20 -14.66
CA LYS A 179 -20.64 9.54 -16.08
C LYS A 179 -22.06 9.48 -16.66
N GLN A 180 -22.85 8.48 -16.26
CA GLN A 180 -24.25 8.37 -16.67
C GLN A 180 -25.09 9.52 -16.12
N LYS A 181 -24.92 9.86 -14.84
CA LYS A 181 -25.64 10.96 -14.20
C LYS A 181 -25.32 12.32 -14.82
N GLU A 182 -24.05 12.57 -15.15
CA GLU A 182 -23.63 13.79 -15.87
C GLU A 182 -24.26 13.87 -17.27
N LYS A 183 -24.31 12.75 -17.99
CA LYS A 183 -24.94 12.67 -19.32
C LYS A 183 -26.44 12.94 -19.27
N GLU A 184 -27.12 12.40 -18.26
CA GLU A 184 -28.56 12.63 -18.04
C GLU A 184 -28.86 14.10 -17.74
N GLN A 185 -28.06 14.74 -16.88
CA GLN A 185 -28.19 16.17 -16.58
C GLN A 185 -27.96 17.06 -17.82
N LEU A 186 -27.00 16.71 -18.68
CA LEU A 186 -26.75 17.43 -19.92
C LEU A 186 -27.94 17.32 -20.87
N LYS A 187 -28.50 16.12 -21.05
CA LYS A 187 -29.71 15.91 -21.86
C LYS A 187 -30.91 16.68 -21.34
N GLN A 188 -31.10 16.73 -20.02
CA GLN A 188 -32.19 17.49 -19.41
C GLN A 188 -32.05 18.99 -19.69
N LYS A 189 -30.85 19.55 -19.53
CA LYS A 189 -30.56 20.96 -19.87
C LYS A 189 -30.75 21.26 -21.35
N GLU A 190 -30.42 20.32 -22.22
CA GLU A 190 -30.60 20.46 -23.67
C GLU A 190 -32.09 20.45 -24.04
N ASN A 191 -32.87 19.51 -23.48
CA ASN A 191 -34.32 19.46 -23.66
C ASN A 191 -35.02 20.72 -23.13
N GLU A 192 -34.61 21.24 -21.97
CA GLU A 192 -35.13 22.51 -21.43
C GLU A 192 -34.82 23.69 -22.36
N LYS A 193 -33.63 23.74 -22.97
CA LYS A 193 -33.29 24.76 -23.97
C LYS A 193 -34.14 24.62 -25.23
N HIS A 194 -34.38 23.39 -25.69
CA HIS A 194 -35.22 23.14 -26.86
C HIS A 194 -36.68 23.51 -26.60
N GLN A 195 -37.23 23.21 -25.42
CA GLN A 195 -38.57 23.65 -25.03
C GLN A 195 -38.67 25.17 -25.00
N ARG A 196 -37.74 25.87 -24.33
CA ARG A 196 -37.72 27.34 -24.30
C ARG A 196 -37.63 27.99 -25.67
N LYS A 197 -36.91 27.38 -26.62
CA LYS A 197 -36.85 27.86 -28.01
C LYS A 197 -38.18 27.68 -28.73
N ARG A 198 -38.84 26.54 -28.52
CA ARG A 198 -40.15 26.23 -29.11
C ARG A 198 -41.24 27.16 -28.58
N ASP A 199 -41.28 27.36 -27.26
CA ASP A 199 -42.25 28.28 -26.62
C ASP A 199 -42.08 29.71 -27.13
N ARG A 200 -40.83 30.15 -27.36
CA ARG A 200 -40.54 31.46 -27.93
C ARG A 200 -41.02 31.61 -29.38
N SER A 201 -40.76 30.62 -30.25
CA SER A 201 -41.25 30.68 -31.63
C SER A 201 -42.78 30.68 -31.71
N GLU A 202 -43.44 29.89 -30.88
CA GLU A 202 -44.91 29.82 -30.84
C GLU A 202 -45.54 31.15 -30.40
N SER A 203 -44.91 31.84 -29.43
CA SER A 203 -45.34 33.19 -29.01
C SER A 203 -45.10 34.29 -30.06
N GLU A 204 -44.08 34.14 -30.91
CA GLU A 204 -43.79 35.08 -32.00
C GLU A 204 -44.77 34.88 -33.17
N ASP A 205 -45.13 33.63 -33.48
CA ASP A 205 -46.13 33.29 -34.50
C ASP A 205 -47.54 33.79 -34.10
N ASP A 206 -48.00 33.55 -32.86
CA ASP A 206 -49.31 34.00 -32.39
C ASP A 206 -49.47 35.55 -32.42
N ALA A 207 -48.39 36.28 -32.16
CA ALA A 207 -48.39 37.74 -32.22
C ALA A 207 -48.58 38.27 -33.65
N ASP A 208 -48.05 37.56 -34.66
CA ASP A 208 -48.23 37.92 -36.07
C ASP A 208 -49.65 37.61 -36.55
N VAL A 209 -50.24 36.48 -36.11
CA VAL A 209 -51.64 36.14 -36.45
C VAL A 209 -52.63 37.15 -35.85
N ASP A 210 -52.42 37.58 -34.61
CA ASP A 210 -53.32 38.57 -33.97
C ASP A 210 -53.15 39.98 -34.54
N TYR A 211 -51.93 40.33 -34.98
CA TYR A 211 -51.67 41.58 -35.72
C TYR A 211 -52.38 41.60 -37.09
N VAL A 212 -52.31 40.51 -37.85
CA VAL A 212 -53.00 40.37 -39.15
C VAL A 212 -54.52 40.40 -38.96
N ARG A 213 -55.06 39.66 -37.99
CA ARG A 213 -56.51 39.62 -37.70
C ARG A 213 -57.06 40.96 -37.21
N SER A 214 -56.28 41.73 -36.47
CA SER A 214 -56.64 43.09 -36.03
C SER A 214 -56.63 44.12 -37.15
N LYS A 215 -55.80 43.92 -38.19
CA LYS A 215 -55.75 44.78 -39.38
C LYS A 215 -56.95 44.57 -40.30
N GLU A 216 -57.38 43.32 -40.44
CA GLU A 216 -58.49 42.93 -41.33
C GLU A 216 -59.87 43.35 -40.78
N ARG A 217 -60.03 43.42 -39.45
CA ARG A 217 -61.24 43.92 -38.77
C ARG A 217 -61.44 45.44 -38.84
N ARG A 218 -60.43 46.21 -39.26
CA ARG A 218 -60.47 47.68 -39.31
C ARG A 218 -60.78 48.23 -40.71
N LYS A 219 -61.14 47.37 -41.65
CA LYS A 219 -61.48 47.70 -43.04
C LYS A 219 -62.97 47.48 -43.27
#